data_AF-A0A7S2J6H4-F1
#
_entry.id   AF-A0A7S2J6H4-F1
#
_cell.length_a   1.000
_cell.length_b   1.000
_cell.length_c   1.000
_cell.angle_alpha   90.00
_cell.angle_beta   90.00
_cell.angle_gamma   90.00
#
_symmetry.space_group_name_H-M   'P 1'
#
loop_
_entity.id
_entity.type
_entity.pdbx_description
1 polymer ?
#
loop_
_entity_poly.entity_id
_entity_poly.type
_entity_poly.pdbx_seq_one_letter_code
_entity_poly.pdbx_strand_id
1 'polypeptide(L)'
;RIEWWFVAEPEREVEWPKEEKLKGSPEKMRKPMKLKELDAALDEQNEELQSLGEPTLLQQEGVAARLYTGPMFERYNPVLRGFPKGALDACKGNRYVTTIHVINSAIVKASKLTKVAKVYRGVAGGVLPEAFFTPNAQGARGGVEKAFLSTTFDREVAMHYAS
;
A
#
# COMPACT_ATOMS: atom_id res chain seq x y z
N ARG A 1 -16.33 -5.14 -2.03
CA ARG A 1 -17.24 -4.29 -1.24
C ARG A 1 -16.95 -4.42 0.24
N ILE A 2 -16.79 -5.63 0.80
CA ILE A 2 -16.45 -5.84 2.23
C ILE A 2 -15.25 -4.99 2.69
N GLU A 3 -14.15 -5.01 1.94
CA GLU A 3 -12.96 -4.20 2.32
C GLU A 3 -13.21 -2.68 2.32
N TRP A 4 -14.07 -2.19 1.44
CA TRP A 4 -14.48 -0.78 1.46
C TRP A 4 -15.21 -0.46 2.77
N TRP A 5 -16.16 -1.30 3.17
CA TRP A 5 -16.87 -1.12 4.43
C TRP A 5 -15.94 -1.19 5.62
N PHE A 6 -14.98 -2.11 5.63
CA PHE A 6 -14.01 -2.24 6.73
C PHE A 6 -13.21 -0.95 6.98
N VAL A 7 -12.90 -0.20 5.91
CA VAL A 7 -12.07 1.01 6.00
C VAL A 7 -12.90 2.29 6.09
N ALA A 8 -13.93 2.43 5.24
CA ALA A 8 -14.69 3.66 5.07
C ALA A 8 -16.02 3.68 5.83
N GLU A 9 -16.57 2.52 6.21
CA GLU A 9 -17.80 2.39 7.00
C GLU A 9 -17.57 1.41 8.18
N PRO A 10 -16.55 1.64 9.03
CA PRO A 10 -16.06 0.67 10.01
C PRO A 10 -17.08 0.34 11.11
N GLU A 11 -18.09 1.20 11.30
CA GLU A 11 -19.16 1.06 12.29
C GLU A 11 -20.37 0.26 11.76
N ARG A 12 -20.30 -0.20 10.51
CA ARG A 12 -21.35 -1.02 9.92
C ARG A 12 -21.47 -2.35 10.67
N GLU A 13 -22.70 -2.74 11.00
CA GLU A 13 -23.00 -4.03 11.64
C GLU A 13 -22.86 -5.19 10.65
N VAL A 14 -21.65 -5.70 10.48
CA VAL A 14 -21.32 -6.87 9.67
C VAL A 14 -20.23 -7.70 10.35
N GLU A 15 -20.22 -9.01 10.09
CA GLU A 15 -19.10 -9.86 10.48
C GLU A 15 -17.92 -9.63 9.53
N TRP A 16 -16.78 -9.19 10.08
CA TRP A 16 -15.57 -8.97 9.29
C TRP A 16 -14.87 -10.30 8.98
N PRO A 17 -14.30 -10.46 7.76
CA PRO A 17 -13.51 -11.64 7.43
C PRO A 17 -12.35 -11.84 8.40
N LYS A 18 -12.13 -13.08 8.82
CA LYS A 18 -11.03 -13.44 9.72
C LYS A 18 -9.74 -13.61 8.92
N GLU A 19 -8.66 -13.03 9.40
CA GLU A 19 -7.33 -13.16 8.80
C GLU A 19 -6.72 -14.51 9.22
N GLU A 20 -7.16 -15.62 8.60
CA GLU A 20 -6.78 -16.99 8.99
C GLU A 20 -5.26 -17.21 9.03
N LYS A 21 -4.50 -16.55 8.14
CA LYS A 21 -3.03 -16.60 8.13
C LYS A 21 -2.38 -16.00 9.38
N LEU A 22 -3.13 -15.21 10.15
CA LEU A 22 -2.69 -14.53 11.38
C LEU A 22 -3.36 -15.10 12.63
N LYS A 23 -4.03 -16.26 12.55
CA LYS A 23 -4.74 -16.87 13.70
C LYS A 23 -3.83 -17.08 14.93
N GLY A 24 -2.54 -17.34 14.73
CA GLY A 24 -1.54 -17.45 15.80
C GLY A 24 -0.94 -16.12 16.28
N SER A 25 -1.36 -14.99 15.71
CA SER A 25 -0.87 -13.64 16.01
C SER A 25 -2.02 -12.62 15.94
N PRO A 26 -3.06 -12.75 16.79
CA PRO A 26 -4.25 -11.89 16.76
C PRO A 26 -3.94 -10.40 16.96
N GLU A 27 -2.83 -10.07 17.62
CA GLU A 27 -2.33 -8.71 17.79
C GLU A 27 -1.92 -8.05 16.45
N LYS A 28 -1.60 -8.85 15.44
CA LYS A 28 -1.26 -8.38 14.08
C LYS A 28 -2.47 -8.28 13.17
N MET A 29 -3.63 -8.77 13.60
CA MET A 29 -4.84 -8.69 12.79
C MET A 29 -5.35 -7.25 12.72
N ARG A 30 -5.81 -6.86 11.53
CA ARG A 30 -6.40 -5.54 11.33
C ARG A 30 -7.70 -5.43 12.11
N LYS A 31 -7.93 -4.24 12.69
CA LYS A 31 -9.16 -3.88 13.37
C LYS A 31 -9.86 -2.76 12.60
N PRO A 32 -11.21 -2.72 12.60
CA PRO A 32 -11.92 -1.54 12.14
C PRO A 32 -11.47 -0.34 12.99
N MET A 33 -11.26 0.79 12.33
CA MET A 33 -10.82 2.05 12.95
C MET A 33 -11.84 3.09 12.54
N LYS A 34 -12.41 3.79 13.52
CA LYS A 34 -13.44 4.81 13.27
C LYS A 34 -12.86 5.95 12.44
N LEU A 35 -13.70 6.61 11.62
CA LEU A 35 -13.22 7.74 10.82
C LEU A 35 -12.67 8.88 11.68
N LYS A 36 -13.25 9.12 12.87
CA LYS A 36 -12.73 10.10 13.82
C LYS A 36 -11.33 9.75 14.35
N GLU A 37 -11.04 8.46 14.53
CA GLU A 37 -9.70 8.00 14.93
C GLU A 37 -8.70 8.15 13.79
N LEU A 38 -9.14 7.89 12.55
CA LEU A 38 -8.34 8.16 11.37
C LEU A 38 -8.05 9.66 11.22
N ASP A 39 -9.04 10.53 11.42
CA ASP A 39 -8.86 11.98 11.35
C ASP A 39 -7.83 12.46 12.37
N ALA A 40 -7.92 12.00 13.63
CA ALA A 40 -6.93 12.32 14.65
C ALA A 40 -5.51 11.88 14.26
N ALA A 41 -5.35 10.67 13.71
CA ALA A 41 -4.05 10.19 13.24
C ALA A 41 -3.52 10.99 12.04
N LEU A 42 -4.41 11.49 11.17
CA LEU A 42 -4.03 12.38 10.07
C LEU A 42 -3.63 13.76 10.58
N ASP A 43 -4.34 14.29 11.58
CA ASP A 43 -4.06 15.60 12.18
C ASP A 43 -2.66 15.65 12.79
N GLU A 44 -2.23 14.59 13.48
CA GLU A 44 -0.85 14.46 14.00
C GLU A 44 0.21 14.58 12.89
N GLN A 45 -0.01 13.95 11.73
CA GLN A 45 0.91 14.07 10.59
C GLN A 45 0.78 15.43 9.90
N ASN A 46 -0.41 16.01 9.90
CA ASN A 46 -0.71 17.30 9.28
C ASN A 46 -0.05 18.46 10.01
N GLU A 47 0.09 18.40 11.34
CA GLU A 47 0.85 19.39 12.10
C GLU A 47 2.30 19.46 11.59
N GLU A 48 2.95 18.32 11.37
CA GLU A 48 4.32 18.27 10.84
C GLU A 48 4.38 18.77 9.39
N LEU A 49 3.45 18.34 8.52
CA LEU A 49 3.37 18.82 7.14
C LEU A 49 3.20 20.35 7.07
N GLN A 50 2.30 20.91 7.88
CA GLN A 50 2.08 22.35 7.95
C GLN A 50 3.33 23.10 8.42
N SER A 51 4.06 22.55 9.40
CA SER A 51 5.33 23.14 9.87
C SER A 51 6.40 23.22 8.77
N LEU A 52 6.32 22.35 7.77
CA LEU A 52 7.18 22.33 6.59
C LEU A 52 6.64 23.15 5.42
N GLY A 53 5.46 23.78 5.56
CA GLY A 53 4.78 24.50 4.48
C GLY A 53 4.21 23.57 3.39
N GLU A 54 4.02 22.29 3.69
CA GLU A 54 3.50 21.29 2.75
C GLU A 54 1.97 21.14 2.87
N PRO A 55 1.27 20.71 1.81
CA PRO A 55 -0.16 20.42 1.87
C PRO A 55 -0.50 19.30 2.86
N THR A 56 -1.61 19.46 3.59
CA THR A 56 -2.12 18.43 4.51
C THR A 56 -2.71 17.22 3.78
N LEU A 57 -2.68 16.08 4.46
CA LEU A 57 -3.41 14.88 4.12
C LEU A 57 -4.92 15.05 4.36
N LEU A 58 -5.71 14.57 3.41
CA LEU A 58 -7.17 14.51 3.46
C LEU A 58 -7.64 13.16 4.01
N GLN A 59 -8.84 13.11 4.58
CA GLN A 59 -9.43 11.84 5.04
C GLN A 59 -9.50 10.77 3.93
N GLN A 60 -9.79 11.17 2.69
CA GLN A 60 -9.82 10.25 1.54
C GLN A 60 -8.44 9.66 1.23
N GLU A 61 -7.37 10.41 1.46
CA GLU A 61 -5.98 9.93 1.32
C GLU A 61 -5.66 8.89 2.39
N GLY A 62 -6.07 9.12 3.64
CA GLY A 62 -6.00 8.14 4.72
C GLY A 62 -6.80 6.86 4.43
N VAL A 63 -8.04 6.99 3.96
CA VAL A 63 -8.88 5.86 3.56
C VAL A 63 -8.22 5.06 2.43
N ALA A 64 -7.73 5.74 1.39
CA ALA A 64 -7.11 5.07 0.25
C ALA A 64 -5.79 4.37 0.62
N ALA A 65 -4.97 4.99 1.47
CA ALA A 65 -3.77 4.38 2.02
C ALA A 65 -4.11 3.11 2.82
N ARG A 66 -5.12 3.16 3.70
CA ARG A 66 -5.58 2.00 4.47
C ARG A 66 -6.11 0.87 3.58
N LEU A 67 -6.84 1.19 2.51
CA LEU A 67 -7.26 0.20 1.52
C LEU A 67 -6.06 -0.47 0.85
N TYR A 68 -5.05 0.32 0.46
CA TYR A 68 -3.83 -0.19 -0.18
C TYR A 68 -3.03 -1.11 0.74
N THR A 69 -2.85 -0.72 2.00
CA THR A 69 -2.13 -1.54 3.00
C THR A 69 -2.95 -2.74 3.48
N GLY A 70 -4.26 -2.73 3.22
CA GLY A 70 -5.12 -3.91 3.27
C GLY A 70 -5.01 -4.77 2.00
N PRO A 71 -5.97 -5.65 1.70
CA PRO A 71 -5.91 -6.57 0.56
C PRO A 71 -6.08 -5.89 -0.81
N MET A 72 -6.38 -4.59 -0.90
CA MET A 72 -6.66 -3.98 -2.21
C MET A 72 -5.42 -3.78 -3.09
N PHE A 73 -4.19 -3.88 -2.56
CA PHE A 73 -2.99 -3.88 -3.40
C PHE A 73 -3.02 -5.02 -4.44
N GLU A 74 -3.71 -6.13 -4.14
CA GLU A 74 -3.92 -7.26 -5.06
C GLU A 74 -4.78 -6.90 -6.28
N ARG A 75 -5.48 -5.75 -6.24
CA ARG A 75 -6.26 -5.21 -7.35
C ARG A 75 -5.56 -4.04 -8.01
N TYR A 76 -5.06 -3.11 -7.20
CA TYR A 76 -4.46 -1.87 -7.70
C TYR A 76 -3.15 -2.13 -8.44
N ASN A 77 -2.26 -2.96 -7.88
CA ASN A 77 -0.94 -3.18 -8.47
C ASN A 77 -1.02 -3.93 -9.82
N PRO A 78 -1.81 -5.01 -9.99
CA PRO A 78 -1.97 -5.64 -11.30
C PRO A 78 -2.53 -4.72 -12.38
N VAL A 79 -3.48 -3.84 -12.03
CA VAL A 79 -4.03 -2.84 -12.97
C VAL A 79 -2.94 -1.88 -13.43
N LEU A 80 -2.13 -1.35 -12.51
CA LEU A 80 -1.02 -0.45 -12.82
C LEU A 80 0.09 -1.14 -13.63
N ARG A 81 0.37 -2.41 -13.34
CA ARG A 81 1.35 -3.21 -14.08
C ARG A 81 0.89 -3.63 -15.47
N GLY A 82 -0.40 -3.46 -15.79
CA GLY A 82 -0.97 -3.83 -17.09
C GLY A 82 -1.07 -5.35 -17.29
N PHE A 83 -1.44 -6.08 -16.24
CA PHE A 83 -1.61 -7.53 -16.30
C PHE A 83 -2.69 -7.94 -17.33
N PRO A 84 -2.61 -9.14 -17.92
CA PRO A 84 -3.57 -9.60 -18.92
C PRO A 84 -4.98 -9.71 -18.34
N LYS A 85 -6.01 -9.60 -19.20
CA LYS A 85 -7.43 -9.54 -18.81
C LYS A 85 -7.83 -10.60 -17.77
N GLY A 86 -7.44 -11.86 -17.97
CA GLY A 86 -7.77 -12.95 -17.04
C GLY A 86 -7.26 -12.75 -15.61
N ALA A 87 -6.08 -12.13 -15.46
CA ALA A 87 -5.54 -11.79 -14.13
C ALA A 87 -6.27 -10.60 -13.46
N LEU A 88 -7.09 -9.87 -14.23
CA LEU A 88 -7.86 -8.71 -13.79
C LEU A 88 -9.36 -9.00 -13.66
N ASP A 89 -9.83 -10.23 -13.91
CA ASP A 89 -11.27 -10.56 -13.90
C ASP A 89 -11.94 -10.20 -12.57
N ALA A 90 -11.22 -10.40 -11.46
CA ALA A 90 -11.72 -10.06 -10.13
C ALA A 90 -11.81 -8.54 -9.87
N CYS A 91 -11.21 -7.70 -10.73
CA CYS A 91 -11.44 -6.25 -10.77
C CYS A 91 -12.76 -5.88 -11.44
N LYS A 92 -13.43 -6.82 -12.13
CA LYS A 92 -14.74 -6.64 -12.79
C LYS A 92 -14.79 -5.42 -13.73
N GLY A 93 -13.71 -5.20 -14.47
CA GLY A 93 -13.56 -4.06 -15.39
C GLY A 93 -13.26 -2.72 -14.72
N ASN A 94 -13.23 -2.64 -13.39
CA ASN A 94 -12.87 -1.42 -12.68
C ASN A 94 -11.35 -1.18 -12.78
N ARG A 95 -10.98 0.05 -13.16
CA ARG A 95 -9.59 0.51 -13.26
C ARG A 95 -9.10 1.22 -12.00
N TYR A 96 -9.97 1.45 -11.02
CA TYR A 96 -9.68 2.10 -9.73
C TYR A 96 -8.98 3.45 -9.85
N VAL A 97 -9.21 4.18 -10.95
CA VAL A 97 -8.48 5.41 -11.33
C VAL A 97 -8.46 6.42 -10.18
N THR A 98 -9.64 6.74 -9.63
CA THR A 98 -9.76 7.70 -8.52
C THR A 98 -8.96 7.26 -7.31
N THR A 99 -9.13 6.02 -6.84
CA THR A 99 -8.42 5.54 -5.64
C THR A 99 -6.92 5.49 -5.86
N ILE A 100 -6.45 5.11 -7.05
CA ILE A 100 -5.03 5.12 -7.42
C ILE A 100 -4.46 6.54 -7.35
N HIS A 101 -5.15 7.54 -7.90
CA HIS A 101 -4.69 8.93 -7.81
C HIS A 101 -4.66 9.44 -6.36
N VAL A 102 -5.65 9.06 -5.55
CA VAL A 102 -5.70 9.43 -4.13
C VAL A 102 -4.56 8.74 -3.34
N ILE A 103 -4.24 7.48 -3.61
CA ILE A 103 -3.06 6.80 -3.02
C ILE A 103 -1.77 7.51 -3.42
N ASN A 104 -1.61 7.87 -4.70
CA ASN A 104 -0.43 8.60 -5.16
C ASN A 104 -0.30 9.95 -4.43
N SER A 105 -1.40 10.69 -4.28
CA SER A 105 -1.43 11.94 -3.55
C SER A 105 -1.02 11.75 -2.08
N ALA A 106 -1.54 10.72 -1.42
CA ALA A 106 -1.17 10.35 -0.05
C ALA A 106 0.34 10.08 0.08
N ILE A 107 0.91 9.29 -0.84
CA ILE A 107 2.35 8.96 -0.86
C ILE A 107 3.19 10.21 -1.06
N VAL A 108 2.84 11.07 -2.02
CA VAL A 108 3.62 12.30 -2.30
C VAL A 108 3.65 13.22 -1.09
N LYS A 109 2.51 13.44 -0.41
CA LYS A 109 2.46 14.27 0.80
C LYS A 109 3.20 13.63 1.97
N ALA A 110 2.92 12.35 2.27
CA ALA A 110 3.58 11.65 3.37
C ALA A 110 5.11 11.48 3.14
N SER A 111 5.57 11.47 1.89
CA SER A 111 7.00 11.39 1.58
C SER A 111 7.80 12.57 2.11
N LYS A 112 7.15 13.71 2.36
CA LYS A 112 7.79 14.91 2.95
C LYS A 112 8.25 14.69 4.39
N LEU A 113 7.58 13.78 5.10
CA LEU A 113 7.92 13.39 6.47
C LEU A 113 8.88 12.19 6.51
N THR A 114 9.12 11.54 5.37
CA THR A 114 9.89 10.29 5.32
C THR A 114 11.39 10.56 5.38
N LYS A 115 12.07 9.94 6.35
CA LYS A 115 13.53 9.96 6.43
C LYS A 115 14.14 8.95 5.47
N VAL A 116 15.19 9.35 4.76
CA VAL A 116 15.94 8.47 3.86
C VAL A 116 16.55 7.34 4.68
N ALA A 117 16.23 6.10 4.31
CA ALA A 117 16.72 4.91 4.99
C ALA A 117 16.73 3.71 4.04
N LYS A 118 17.50 2.69 4.42
CA LYS A 118 17.52 1.42 3.70
C LYS A 118 16.26 0.63 4.02
N VAL A 119 15.60 0.15 2.97
CA VAL A 119 14.40 -0.70 3.06
C VAL A 119 14.61 -2.02 2.34
N TYR A 120 13.82 -3.01 2.71
CA TYR A 120 13.86 -4.36 2.18
C TYR A 120 12.50 -4.75 1.59
N ARG A 121 12.53 -5.60 0.57
CA ARG A 121 11.34 -6.16 -0.06
C ARG A 121 11.57 -7.63 -0.37
N GLY A 122 10.65 -8.48 0.07
CA GLY A 122 10.60 -9.87 -0.35
C GLY A 122 9.84 -10.01 -1.66
N VAL A 123 10.34 -10.85 -2.55
CA VAL A 123 9.69 -11.26 -3.79
C VAL A 123 9.93 -12.76 -3.96
N ALA A 124 8.86 -13.52 -4.16
CA ALA A 124 8.91 -14.96 -4.41
C ALA A 124 8.33 -15.30 -5.79
N GLY A 125 8.58 -16.53 -6.27
CA GLY A 125 7.97 -17.05 -7.49
C GLY A 125 8.61 -16.61 -8.81
N GLY A 126 9.85 -16.13 -8.79
CA GLY A 126 10.59 -15.73 -10.00
C GLY A 126 12.07 -15.49 -9.78
N VAL A 127 12.79 -15.21 -10.87
CA VAL A 127 14.20 -14.81 -10.86
C VAL A 127 14.29 -13.34 -11.27
N LEU A 128 15.14 -12.56 -10.60
CA LEU A 128 15.37 -11.18 -11.01
C LEU A 128 15.95 -11.14 -12.43
N PRO A 129 15.47 -10.24 -13.30
CA PRO A 129 16.03 -10.08 -14.64
C PRO A 129 17.52 -9.72 -14.61
N GLU A 130 18.24 -10.04 -15.69
CA GLU A 130 19.67 -9.73 -15.83
C GLU A 130 20.00 -8.25 -15.56
N ALA A 131 19.10 -7.33 -15.90
CA ALA A 131 19.24 -5.89 -15.67
C ALA A 131 19.51 -5.52 -14.20
N PHE A 132 19.19 -6.40 -13.23
CA PHE A 132 19.54 -6.20 -11.82
C PHE A 132 21.01 -6.51 -11.49
N PHE A 133 21.71 -7.23 -12.37
CA PHE A 133 23.09 -7.70 -12.18
C PHE A 133 24.06 -7.05 -13.16
N THR A 134 23.64 -6.86 -14.41
CA THR A 134 24.46 -6.26 -15.49
C THR A 134 24.09 -4.78 -15.66
N PRO A 135 25.06 -3.84 -15.56
CA PRO A 135 24.77 -2.42 -15.78
C PRO A 135 24.40 -2.13 -17.25
N ASN A 136 23.46 -1.22 -17.46
CA ASN A 136 23.14 -0.69 -18.78
C ASN A 136 24.24 0.28 -19.29
N ALA A 137 24.05 0.85 -20.48
CA ALA A 137 25.01 1.79 -21.09
C ALA A 137 25.28 3.06 -20.24
N GLN A 138 24.41 3.38 -19.28
CA GLN A 138 24.54 4.49 -18.34
C GLN A 138 25.09 4.04 -16.97
N GLY A 139 25.49 2.77 -16.82
CA GLY A 139 25.98 2.21 -15.57
C GLY A 139 24.89 1.80 -14.57
N ALA A 140 23.60 1.95 -14.92
CA ALA A 140 22.49 1.67 -14.01
C ALA A 140 22.12 0.18 -13.99
N ARG A 141 21.73 -0.32 -12.81
CA ARG A 141 21.18 -1.67 -12.60
C ARG A 141 19.80 -1.57 -11.94
N GLY A 142 18.90 -2.47 -12.29
CA GLY A 142 17.59 -2.61 -11.66
C GLY A 142 16.45 -2.69 -12.68
N GLY A 143 15.30 -2.14 -12.29
CA GLY A 143 14.10 -2.15 -13.10
C GLY A 143 13.11 -1.05 -12.69
N VAL A 144 12.01 -0.97 -13.43
CA VAL A 144 10.94 0.01 -13.19
C VAL A 144 9.73 -0.72 -12.59
N GLU A 145 9.29 -0.29 -11.40
CA GLU A 145 7.99 -0.68 -10.85
C GLU A 145 6.93 0.31 -11.35
N LYS A 146 5.89 -0.20 -12.01
CA LYS A 146 4.78 0.63 -12.54
C LYS A 146 3.68 0.86 -11.51
N ALA A 147 3.65 0.06 -10.45
CA ALA A 147 2.69 0.15 -9.37
C ALA A 147 3.31 0.78 -8.11
N PHE A 148 2.60 0.68 -6.99
CA PHE A 148 3.14 1.10 -5.70
C PHE A 148 4.01 -0.02 -5.10
N LEU A 149 5.19 0.35 -4.58
CA LEU A 149 6.18 -0.59 -4.06
C LEU A 149 6.17 -0.63 -2.53
N SER A 150 5.57 -1.67 -1.94
CA SER A 150 5.65 -1.90 -0.49
C SER A 150 7.03 -2.41 -0.07
N THR A 151 7.55 -1.87 1.03
CA THR A 151 8.84 -2.25 1.62
C THR A 151 8.75 -2.25 3.15
N THR A 152 9.77 -2.77 3.82
CA THR A 152 9.88 -2.81 5.28
C THR A 152 11.29 -2.45 5.73
N PHE A 153 11.44 -1.86 6.91
CA PHE A 153 12.75 -1.67 7.55
C PHE A 153 13.30 -2.97 8.15
N ASP A 154 12.42 -3.91 8.47
CA ASP A 154 12.78 -5.21 9.03
C ASP A 154 13.11 -6.21 7.92
N ARG A 155 14.38 -6.59 7.83
CA ARG A 155 14.86 -7.55 6.83
C ARG A 155 14.22 -8.93 7.00
N GLU A 156 13.98 -9.38 8.22
CA GLU A 156 13.42 -10.70 8.49
C GLU A 156 11.96 -10.78 8.04
N VAL A 157 11.20 -9.70 8.22
CA VAL A 157 9.86 -9.57 7.64
C VAL A 157 9.91 -9.70 6.11
N ALA A 158 10.87 -9.05 5.45
CA ALA A 158 11.02 -9.18 4.00
C ALA A 158 11.37 -10.61 3.57
N MET A 159 12.20 -11.34 4.33
CA MET A 159 12.57 -12.72 4.02
C MET A 159 11.37 -13.67 4.04
N HIS A 160 10.38 -13.46 4.91
CA HIS A 160 9.14 -14.23 4.92
C HIS A 160 8.31 -14.10 3.62
N TYR A 161 8.48 -13.00 2.88
CA TYR A 161 7.83 -12.81 1.57
C TYR A 161 8.72 -13.28 0.39
N ALA A 162 9.95 -13.72 0.66
CA ALA A 162 10.90 -14.17 -0.36
C ALA A 162 11.01 -15.70 -0.47
N SER A 163 10.38 -16.45 0.45
CA SER A 163 10.32 -17.91 0.48
C SER A 163 9.19 -18.49 -0.35
#